data_AF-A0A938E6J9-F1
#
_entry.id   AF-A0A938E6J9-F1
#
_cell.length_a   1.000
_cell.length_b   1.000
_cell.length_c   1.000
_cell.angle_alpha   90.00
_cell.angle_beta   90.00
_cell.angle_gamma   90.00
#
_symmetry.space_group_name_H-M   'P 1'
#
loop_
_entity.id
_entity.type
_entity.pdbx_description
1 polymer ?
#
loop_
_entity_poly.entity_id
_entity_poly.type
_entity_poly.pdbx_seq_one_letter_code
_entity_poly.pdbx_strand_id
1 'polypeptide(L)'
;MSLTTPPEPEVYGIDRVEPAPVPDELAERDDTPDVNFVPAPCQVACPIGTDAPSYIAYIWEGEIEKAFEAITATNPFSSVCGRVCDAPCEPACRRTDSDGPLAIRNLKRYVMDQLGASYRPPAVPVTQTATVAVVGGGPAGLTAAQDLAEAGYAVHVYELSSMLGGFMTWGIPAFRCPPEVFREDIDRMLARCPGITVHLETGLGSGVTLAELEQRHDAVLLTIGSWWAKNPPVENADDPRVLDGVEFLRDVNGGARPAMPARVIIVGAGDVAMDACRVAKRLPGCEHVQIVYRRGPAEIPARKDELHGAIEEGVEIVYNTQPVGVHEVDGELVLRCRRTELGDPGDDGRRVSIEISGSEHDLPAGLVIMAIGQRAQSEHLDGEQLMAGDRIATDWESMHTARPKVFAAGDGAFGPSTIVTAMYHGHRAAYYVKAFLEGVEAPLPYRTPYKTRRVPVAQDPQWEEFQREHQAFHGLGENPVAFPEIESTYDLEAARREAARCYRCDAETGSSDYSVRTREDIFVMARTKPADGRKQRALFTRRLSLTGERRFEPAVATLDDLVFLPANLSRLVIDPYRDACVVETALGGGAVRLGAPLLAAGLDGAPEEVRAA
;
A
#
# COMPACT_ATOMS: atom_id res chain seq x y z
N MET A 1 -8.52 53.70 -23.77
CA MET A 1 -9.95 53.52 -23.47
C MET A 1 -10.16 52.04 -23.22
N SER A 2 -10.16 51.67 -21.94
CA SER A 2 -10.39 50.31 -21.45
C SER A 2 -11.89 50.03 -21.50
N LEU A 3 -12.30 48.89 -22.05
CA LEU A 3 -13.66 48.37 -21.92
C LEU A 3 -13.61 47.26 -20.88
N THR A 4 -14.00 47.64 -19.67
CA THR A 4 -14.26 46.77 -18.52
C THR A 4 -15.51 45.93 -18.76
N THR A 5 -15.36 44.62 -18.73
CA THR A 5 -16.44 43.63 -18.56
C THR A 5 -16.98 43.72 -17.12
N PRO A 6 -18.31 43.70 -16.88
CA PRO A 6 -18.86 43.79 -15.53
C PRO A 6 -18.64 42.46 -14.77
N PRO A 7 -18.47 42.51 -13.43
CA PRO A 7 -18.37 41.30 -12.62
C PRO A 7 -19.72 40.58 -12.56
N GLU A 8 -19.70 39.26 -12.73
CA GLU A 8 -20.86 38.41 -12.46
C GLU A 8 -21.26 38.49 -10.98
N PRO A 9 -22.56 38.44 -10.64
CA PRO A 9 -23.00 38.50 -9.25
C PRO A 9 -22.66 37.20 -8.51
N GLU A 10 -21.88 37.32 -7.44
CA GLU A 10 -21.56 36.24 -6.49
C GLU A 10 -22.84 35.65 -5.88
N VAL A 11 -23.17 34.42 -6.25
CA VAL A 11 -24.40 33.74 -5.82
C VAL A 11 -24.35 33.25 -4.36
N TYR A 12 -23.18 33.25 -3.71
CA TYR A 12 -23.05 32.90 -2.29
C TYR A 12 -21.93 33.74 -1.66
N GLY A 13 -22.27 34.87 -1.04
CA GLY A 13 -21.34 35.76 -0.33
C GLY A 13 -20.71 35.10 0.91
N ILE A 14 -19.86 34.11 0.67
CA ILE A 14 -19.00 33.48 1.66
C ILE A 14 -17.59 33.86 1.23
N ASP A 15 -16.90 34.67 2.04
CA ASP A 15 -15.47 34.92 1.89
C ASP A 15 -14.75 33.56 1.97
N ARG A 16 -14.47 32.96 0.81
CA ARG A 16 -13.59 31.80 0.74
C ARG A 16 -12.21 32.33 1.06
N VAL A 17 -11.65 31.88 2.19
CA VAL A 17 -10.22 32.02 2.45
C VAL A 17 -9.50 31.46 1.22
N GLU A 18 -8.84 32.33 0.46
CA GLU A 18 -7.96 31.88 -0.62
C GLU A 18 -6.75 31.22 0.05
N PRO A 19 -6.56 29.89 -0.11
CA PRO A 19 -5.33 29.28 0.36
C PRO A 19 -4.15 29.93 -0.39
N ALA A 20 -3.04 30.14 0.32
CA ALA A 20 -1.85 30.72 -0.27
C ALA A 20 -1.45 29.94 -1.54
N PRO A 21 -1.11 30.61 -2.65
CA PRO A 21 -0.67 29.93 -3.85
C PRO A 21 0.61 29.14 -3.55
N VAL A 22 0.58 27.86 -3.87
CA VAL A 22 1.75 26.97 -3.81
C VAL A 22 2.74 27.42 -4.91
N PRO A 23 4.03 27.64 -4.61
CA PRO A 23 5.04 28.00 -5.61
C PRO A 23 5.06 27.05 -6.82
N ASP A 24 5.24 27.57 -8.04
CA ASP A 24 5.29 26.80 -9.29
C ASP A 24 6.38 25.70 -9.30
N GLU A 25 7.40 25.81 -8.43
CA GLU A 25 8.46 24.81 -8.26
C GLU A 25 8.01 23.56 -7.48
N LEU A 26 6.83 23.60 -6.85
CA LEU A 26 6.14 22.46 -6.23
C LEU A 26 5.02 21.90 -7.14
N ALA A 27 4.94 22.35 -8.40
CA ALA A 27 3.92 21.93 -9.37
C ALA A 27 4.15 20.52 -9.95
N GLU A 28 4.31 19.52 -9.09
CA GLU A 28 3.74 18.20 -9.35
C GLU A 28 2.30 18.26 -8.84
N ARG A 29 1.38 18.64 -9.73
CA ARG A 29 -0.03 18.89 -9.41
C ARG A 29 -0.62 17.73 -8.58
N ASP A 30 -0.86 17.99 -7.29
CA ASP A 30 -1.79 17.19 -6.49
C ASP A 30 -3.16 17.31 -7.16
N ASP A 31 -3.73 16.17 -7.57
CA ASP A 31 -5.01 16.12 -8.26
C ASP A 31 -6.20 16.07 -7.30
N THR A 32 -5.98 15.98 -5.98
CA THR A 32 -7.06 16.05 -4.98
C THR A 32 -7.92 17.33 -5.03
N PRO A 33 -7.44 18.50 -5.47
CA PRO A 33 -8.26 19.68 -5.70
C PRO A 33 -9.10 19.62 -6.99
N ASP A 34 -8.76 18.75 -7.95
CA ASP A 34 -9.54 18.59 -9.17
C ASP A 34 -10.78 17.75 -8.89
N VAL A 35 -11.93 18.41 -8.81
CA VAL A 35 -13.24 17.77 -8.56
C VAL A 35 -13.64 16.75 -9.63
N ASN A 36 -12.99 16.75 -10.80
CA ASN A 36 -13.23 15.79 -11.87
C ASN A 36 -12.22 14.64 -11.88
N PHE A 37 -11.15 14.72 -11.10
CA PHE A 37 -10.17 13.65 -11.01
C PHE A 37 -10.75 12.47 -10.23
N VAL A 38 -10.68 11.29 -10.83
CA VAL A 38 -11.07 10.03 -10.18
C VAL A 38 -9.85 9.11 -10.18
N PRO A 39 -9.22 8.87 -9.02
CA PRO A 39 -8.08 7.97 -8.94
C PRO A 39 -8.48 6.54 -9.32
N ALA A 40 -7.53 5.82 -9.92
CA ALA A 40 -7.71 4.41 -10.25
C ALA A 40 -7.92 3.58 -8.98
N PRO A 41 -8.70 2.47 -9.01
CA PRO A 41 -8.95 1.66 -7.82
C PRO A 41 -7.69 1.16 -7.10
N CYS A 42 -6.65 0.81 -7.86
CA CYS A 42 -5.36 0.40 -7.32
C CYS A 42 -4.64 1.53 -6.55
N GLN A 43 -4.78 2.78 -7.00
CA GLN A 43 -4.23 3.96 -6.34
C GLN A 43 -5.04 4.34 -5.10
N VAL A 44 -6.38 4.24 -5.16
CA VAL A 44 -7.26 4.42 -4.00
C VAL A 44 -6.97 3.41 -2.89
N ALA A 45 -6.74 2.16 -3.26
CA ALA A 45 -6.45 1.09 -2.31
C ALA A 45 -5.06 1.21 -1.68
N CYS A 46 -4.14 1.95 -2.29
CA CYS A 46 -2.82 2.22 -1.72
C CYS A 46 -2.95 3.31 -0.64
N PRO A 47 -2.63 3.05 0.64
CA PRO A 47 -2.77 4.06 1.71
C PRO A 47 -2.04 5.37 1.44
N ILE A 48 -0.91 5.30 0.73
CA ILE A 48 -0.08 6.46 0.34
C ILE A 48 -0.34 6.96 -1.08
N GLY A 49 -1.32 6.39 -1.80
CA GLY A 49 -1.74 6.92 -3.10
C GLY A 49 -0.73 6.75 -4.24
N THR A 50 0.17 5.75 -4.16
CA THR A 50 1.19 5.50 -5.20
C THR A 50 0.55 5.36 -6.59
N ASP A 51 1.10 6.09 -7.56
CA ASP A 51 0.60 6.23 -8.93
C ASP A 51 0.88 5.00 -9.81
N ALA A 52 0.25 3.87 -9.44
CA ALA A 52 0.33 2.62 -10.19
C ALA A 52 0.01 2.75 -11.67
N PRO A 53 -1.08 3.41 -12.10
CA PRO A 53 -1.41 3.47 -13.51
C PRO A 53 -0.32 4.14 -14.34
N SER A 54 0.27 5.24 -13.84
CA SER A 54 1.26 5.99 -14.63
C SER A 54 2.60 5.30 -14.71
N TYR A 55 3.14 4.74 -13.62
CA TYR A 55 4.43 4.05 -13.73
C TYR A 55 4.32 2.77 -14.56
N ILE A 56 3.16 2.10 -14.56
CA ILE A 56 2.91 0.96 -15.43
C ILE A 56 2.87 1.41 -16.90
N ALA A 57 2.22 2.54 -17.19
CA ALA A 57 2.24 3.12 -18.53
C ALA A 57 3.66 3.53 -18.97
N TYR A 58 4.47 4.10 -18.07
CA TYR A 58 5.86 4.42 -18.38
C TYR A 58 6.73 3.18 -18.60
N ILE A 59 6.51 2.07 -17.90
CA ILE A 59 7.16 0.79 -18.21
C ILE A 59 6.81 0.35 -19.63
N TRP A 60 5.53 0.44 -20.01
CA TRP A 60 5.07 0.14 -21.37
C TRP A 60 5.74 1.03 -22.43
N GLU A 61 5.92 2.32 -22.15
CA GLU A 61 6.62 3.25 -23.05
C GLU A 61 8.17 3.09 -23.02
N GLY A 62 8.71 2.30 -22.09
CA GLY A 62 10.17 2.16 -21.89
C GLY A 62 10.81 3.36 -21.18
N GLU A 63 10.00 4.20 -20.55
CA GLU A 63 10.38 5.46 -19.88
C GLU A 63 10.66 5.21 -18.38
N ILE A 64 11.66 4.38 -18.09
CA ILE A 64 11.91 3.83 -16.74
C ILE A 64 12.20 4.92 -15.69
N GLU A 65 12.88 6.01 -16.04
CA GLU A 65 13.12 7.13 -15.11
C GLU A 65 11.82 7.85 -14.72
N LYS A 66 10.88 8.01 -15.65
CA LYS A 66 9.56 8.59 -15.35
C LYS A 66 8.72 7.63 -14.50
N ALA A 67 8.85 6.32 -14.74
CA ALA A 67 8.24 5.31 -13.89
C ALA A 67 8.78 5.38 -12.46
N PHE A 68 10.10 5.52 -12.30
CA PHE A 68 10.78 5.65 -11.01
C PHE A 68 10.28 6.88 -10.23
N GLU A 69 10.21 8.01 -10.91
CA GLU A 69 9.69 9.27 -10.37
C GLU A 69 8.24 9.07 -9.86
N ALA A 70 7.34 8.55 -10.71
CA ALA A 70 5.94 8.30 -10.35
C ALA A 70 5.76 7.33 -9.16
N ILE A 71 6.66 6.34 -9.03
CA ILE A 71 6.69 5.43 -7.88
C ILE A 71 7.10 6.18 -6.61
N THR A 72 8.22 6.91 -6.66
CA THR A 72 8.86 7.52 -5.49
C THR A 72 8.22 8.81 -5.01
N ALA A 73 7.35 9.44 -5.81
CA ALA A 73 6.64 10.69 -5.49
C ALA A 73 5.80 10.65 -4.20
N THR A 74 5.39 9.45 -3.76
CA THR A 74 4.65 9.21 -2.51
C THR A 74 5.22 8.04 -1.70
N ASN A 75 6.14 7.24 -2.26
CA ASN A 75 6.63 6.02 -1.63
C ASN A 75 8.15 6.10 -1.38
N PRO A 76 8.58 6.46 -0.16
CA PRO A 76 10.01 6.50 0.17
C PRO A 76 10.69 5.12 0.11
N PHE A 77 9.98 4.07 0.53
CA PHE A 77 10.48 2.69 0.61
C PHE A 77 10.12 1.86 -0.61
N SER A 78 10.35 2.42 -1.79
CA SER A 78 9.87 1.85 -3.04
C SER A 78 10.58 0.55 -3.43
N SER A 79 11.89 0.42 -3.20
CA SER A 79 12.62 -0.82 -3.50
C SER A 79 12.18 -1.95 -2.55
N VAL A 80 11.97 -1.62 -1.28
CA VAL A 80 11.42 -2.55 -0.28
C VAL A 80 9.98 -2.93 -0.62
N CYS A 81 9.13 -1.95 -0.96
CA CYS A 81 7.75 -2.19 -1.35
C CYS A 81 7.60 -2.95 -2.67
N GLY A 82 8.63 -3.00 -3.51
CA GLY A 82 8.70 -3.90 -4.67
C GLY A 82 8.81 -5.37 -4.28
N ARG A 83 9.24 -5.69 -3.06
CA ARG A 83 9.45 -7.05 -2.58
C ARG A 83 8.41 -7.49 -1.56
N VAL A 84 8.23 -6.68 -0.52
CA VAL A 84 7.52 -7.11 0.69
C VAL A 84 6.28 -6.29 1.01
N CYS A 85 5.80 -5.46 0.08
CA CYS A 85 4.52 -4.78 0.24
C CYS A 85 3.35 -5.79 0.25
N ASP A 86 2.33 -5.50 1.03
CA ASP A 86 1.07 -6.24 1.07
C ASP A 86 0.23 -6.05 -0.19
N ALA A 87 0.66 -5.14 -1.06
CA ALA A 87 0.10 -4.88 -2.37
C ALA A 87 -1.44 -4.76 -2.35
N PRO A 88 -2.03 -3.91 -1.49
CA PRO A 88 -3.49 -3.73 -1.44
C PRO A 88 -4.08 -3.24 -2.77
N CYS A 89 -3.23 -2.67 -3.63
CA CYS A 89 -3.51 -2.29 -5.00
C CYS A 89 -3.85 -3.48 -5.92
N GLU A 90 -3.31 -4.67 -5.69
CA GLU A 90 -3.53 -5.83 -6.56
C GLU A 90 -4.93 -6.43 -6.36
N PRO A 91 -5.40 -6.75 -5.14
CA PRO A 91 -6.78 -7.19 -4.94
C PRO A 91 -7.82 -6.17 -5.43
N ALA A 92 -7.52 -4.87 -5.33
CA ALA A 92 -8.38 -3.79 -5.80
C ALA A 92 -8.34 -3.56 -7.33
N CYS A 93 -7.45 -4.24 -8.05
CA CYS A 93 -7.35 -4.13 -9.50
C CYS A 93 -8.65 -4.61 -10.16
N ARG A 94 -9.19 -3.86 -11.12
CA ARG A 94 -10.41 -4.28 -11.85
C ARG A 94 -10.23 -5.59 -12.64
N ARG A 95 -8.99 -5.98 -12.94
CA ARG A 95 -8.70 -7.25 -13.62
C ARG A 95 -8.84 -8.47 -12.72
N THR A 96 -8.91 -8.29 -11.39
CA THR A 96 -9.16 -9.39 -10.46
C THR A 96 -10.44 -10.16 -10.83
N ASP A 97 -11.47 -9.47 -11.31
CA ASP A 97 -12.75 -10.06 -11.72
C ASP A 97 -12.73 -10.66 -13.15
N SER A 98 -11.58 -10.63 -13.82
CA SER A 98 -11.36 -11.14 -15.18
C SER A 98 -10.35 -12.29 -15.15
N ASP A 99 -9.09 -12.01 -15.46
CA ASP A 99 -7.99 -12.96 -15.65
C ASP A 99 -6.86 -12.72 -14.64
N GLY A 100 -7.23 -12.20 -13.47
CA GLY A 100 -6.32 -11.91 -12.37
C GLY A 100 -5.74 -10.50 -12.42
N PRO A 101 -5.31 -9.97 -11.26
CA PRO A 101 -4.78 -8.62 -11.16
C PRO A 101 -3.46 -8.47 -11.92
N LEU A 102 -3.07 -7.21 -12.11
CA LEU A 102 -1.70 -6.87 -12.47
C LEU A 102 -0.75 -7.27 -11.34
N ALA A 103 0.45 -7.73 -11.65
CA ALA A 103 1.56 -7.89 -10.71
C ALA A 103 2.21 -6.53 -10.40
N ILE A 104 1.42 -5.61 -9.85
CA ILE A 104 1.78 -4.22 -9.54
C ILE A 104 3.02 -4.16 -8.64
N ARG A 105 3.14 -5.08 -7.68
CA ARG A 105 4.32 -5.18 -6.80
C ARG A 105 5.59 -5.48 -7.60
N ASN A 106 5.54 -6.45 -8.51
CA ASN A 106 6.72 -6.85 -9.28
C ASN A 106 7.08 -5.87 -10.41
N LEU A 107 6.09 -5.21 -11.01
CA LEU A 107 6.36 -4.08 -11.92
C LEU A 107 7.08 -2.94 -11.20
N LYS A 108 6.72 -2.65 -9.95
CA LYS A 108 7.49 -1.71 -9.11
C LYS A 108 8.92 -2.23 -8.91
N ARG A 109 9.09 -3.50 -8.52
CA ARG A 109 10.41 -4.12 -8.34
C ARG A 109 11.29 -4.00 -9.58
N TYR A 110 10.75 -4.25 -10.77
CA TYR A 110 11.45 -4.13 -12.04
C TYR A 110 12.07 -2.74 -12.25
N VAL A 111 11.34 -1.68 -11.93
CA VAL A 111 11.85 -0.30 -12.02
C VAL A 111 12.90 -0.03 -10.96
N MET A 112 12.63 -0.46 -9.71
CA MET A 112 13.52 -0.20 -8.58
C MET A 112 14.83 -0.99 -8.67
N ASP A 113 14.84 -2.19 -9.22
CA ASP A 113 16.07 -2.98 -9.39
C ASP A 113 17.01 -2.37 -10.44
N GLN A 114 16.50 -1.54 -11.36
CA GLN A 114 17.32 -0.83 -12.35
C GLN A 114 17.88 0.50 -11.84
N LEU A 115 17.06 1.27 -11.12
CA LEU A 115 17.38 2.66 -10.78
C LEU A 115 17.46 2.93 -9.28
N GLY A 116 16.93 2.06 -8.41
CA GLY A 116 16.85 2.25 -6.96
C GLY A 116 18.18 2.57 -6.29
N ALA A 117 19.22 1.82 -6.66
CA ALA A 117 20.56 1.98 -6.11
C ALA A 117 21.30 3.23 -6.61
N SER A 118 21.03 3.68 -7.85
CA SER A 118 21.86 4.68 -8.55
C SER A 118 21.19 6.04 -8.74
N TYR A 119 19.86 6.09 -8.86
CA TYR A 119 19.12 7.33 -9.08
C TYR A 119 19.11 8.18 -7.80
N ARG A 120 19.49 9.45 -7.94
CA ARG A 120 19.53 10.42 -6.85
C ARG A 120 18.76 11.67 -7.27
N PRO A 121 17.58 11.89 -6.70
CA PRO A 121 16.86 13.15 -6.92
C PRO A 121 17.66 14.35 -6.39
N PRO A 122 17.39 15.57 -6.88
CA PRO A 122 18.01 16.78 -6.36
C PRO A 122 17.79 16.95 -4.86
N ALA A 123 18.81 17.45 -4.16
CA ALA A 123 18.73 17.72 -2.74
C ALA A 123 17.83 18.94 -2.44
N VAL A 124 17.05 18.84 -1.36
CA VAL A 124 16.18 19.93 -0.88
C VAL A 124 16.88 20.70 0.24
N PRO A 125 16.96 22.04 0.17
CA PRO A 125 17.60 22.84 1.21
C PRO A 125 16.71 23.05 2.44
N VAL A 126 17.34 23.28 3.58
CA VAL A 126 16.65 23.78 4.78
C VAL A 126 16.32 25.26 4.58
N THR A 127 15.04 25.60 4.67
CA THR A 127 14.53 26.98 4.46
C THR A 127 13.74 27.52 5.65
N GLN A 128 13.35 26.64 6.58
CA GLN A 128 12.63 26.99 7.81
C GLN A 128 13.59 27.14 8.99
N THR A 129 13.22 27.96 9.97
CA THR A 129 14.00 28.13 11.21
C THR A 129 13.61 27.13 12.29
N ALA A 130 12.37 26.65 12.28
CA ALA A 130 11.88 25.66 13.23
C ALA A 130 12.51 24.29 12.98
N THR A 131 12.67 23.50 14.06
CA THR A 131 13.27 22.16 14.00
C THR A 131 12.36 21.11 14.61
N VAL A 132 12.47 19.87 14.09
CA VAL A 132 11.63 18.75 14.52
C VAL A 132 12.48 17.58 14.98
N ALA A 133 12.18 17.02 16.15
CA ALA A 133 12.69 15.71 16.57
C ALA A 133 11.75 14.61 16.12
N VAL A 134 12.29 13.56 15.51
CA VAL A 134 11.58 12.31 15.20
C VAL A 134 12.22 11.19 15.99
N VAL A 135 11.46 10.52 16.85
CA VAL A 135 11.94 9.44 17.73
C VAL A 135 11.52 8.10 17.15
N GLY A 136 12.48 7.36 16.61
CA GLY A 136 12.30 6.09 15.91
C GLY A 136 12.46 6.25 14.40
N GLY A 137 13.52 5.65 13.86
CA GLY A 137 13.89 5.64 12.44
C GLY A 137 13.24 4.51 11.65
N GLY A 138 12.01 4.11 11.99
CA GLY A 138 11.21 3.16 11.21
C GLY A 138 10.43 3.83 10.06
N PRO A 139 9.59 3.08 9.32
CA PRO A 139 8.88 3.61 8.16
C PRO A 139 8.08 4.89 8.44
N ALA A 140 7.29 4.93 9.52
CA ALA A 140 6.51 6.12 9.87
C ALA A 140 7.38 7.36 10.16
N GLY A 141 8.46 7.17 10.93
CA GLY A 141 9.34 8.26 11.32
C GLY A 141 10.16 8.80 10.15
N LEU A 142 10.73 7.91 9.35
CA LEU A 142 11.52 8.30 8.18
C LEU A 142 10.65 8.93 7.07
N THR A 143 9.43 8.42 6.84
CA THR A 143 8.48 9.08 5.94
C THR A 143 8.16 10.49 6.42
N ALA A 144 7.84 10.66 7.71
CA ALA A 144 7.56 11.98 8.26
C ALA A 144 8.79 12.90 8.20
N ALA A 145 9.98 12.37 8.45
CA ALA A 145 11.23 13.11 8.36
C ALA A 145 11.51 13.58 6.94
N GLN A 146 11.25 12.75 5.92
CA GLN A 146 11.35 13.16 4.52
C GLN A 146 10.35 14.28 4.21
N ASP A 147 9.06 14.11 4.51
CA ASP A 147 8.04 15.12 4.20
C ASP A 147 8.34 16.47 4.88
N LEU A 148 8.78 16.46 6.15
CA LEU A 148 9.14 17.67 6.88
C LEU A 148 10.44 18.30 6.34
N ALA A 149 11.44 17.49 5.96
CA ALA A 149 12.65 18.01 5.35
C ALA A 149 12.39 18.60 3.95
N GLU A 150 11.51 17.98 3.16
CA GLU A 150 11.06 18.49 1.86
C GLU A 150 10.25 19.80 2.02
N ALA A 151 9.54 19.97 3.14
CA ALA A 151 8.90 21.23 3.52
C ALA A 151 9.89 22.29 4.05
N GLY A 152 11.19 21.96 4.10
CA GLY A 152 12.27 22.89 4.44
C GLY A 152 12.68 22.92 5.91
N TYR A 153 12.14 22.04 6.77
CA TYR A 153 12.52 21.97 8.19
C TYR A 153 13.83 21.20 8.40
N ALA A 154 14.61 21.58 9.40
CA ALA A 154 15.69 20.73 9.90
C ALA A 154 15.11 19.64 10.80
N VAL A 155 15.44 18.37 10.52
CA VAL A 155 14.87 17.21 11.21
C VAL A 155 15.96 16.40 11.89
N HIS A 156 15.75 16.04 13.15
CA HIS A 156 16.67 15.21 13.92
C HIS A 156 16.00 13.86 14.22
N VAL A 157 16.52 12.79 13.63
CA VAL A 157 16.03 11.42 13.85
C VAL A 157 16.83 10.77 14.97
N TYR A 158 16.17 10.37 16.04
CA TYR A 158 16.74 9.66 17.18
C TYR A 158 16.33 8.19 17.10
N GLU A 159 17.28 7.29 16.83
CA GLU A 159 17.04 5.87 16.61
C GLU A 159 17.67 5.04 17.72
N LEU A 160 16.90 4.10 18.28
CA LEU A 160 17.35 3.22 19.36
C LEU A 160 18.47 2.27 18.93
N SER A 161 18.39 1.76 17.71
CA SER A 161 19.30 0.74 17.19
C SER A 161 20.50 1.33 16.44
N SER A 162 21.40 0.45 16.00
CA SER A 162 22.61 0.81 15.26
C SER A 162 22.36 1.09 13.77
N MET A 163 21.12 0.94 13.28
CA MET A 163 20.75 1.15 11.88
C MET A 163 19.31 1.67 11.74
N LEU A 164 19.05 2.42 10.68
CA LEU A 164 17.71 2.90 10.33
C LEU A 164 16.83 1.79 9.72
N GLY A 165 15.53 2.09 9.63
CA GLY A 165 14.47 1.29 9.04
C GLY A 165 13.63 0.50 10.05
N GLY A 166 13.98 0.52 11.33
CA GLY A 166 13.18 -0.09 12.40
C GLY A 166 12.87 -1.57 12.15
N PHE A 167 11.66 -2.01 12.51
CA PHE A 167 11.28 -3.41 12.34
C PHE A 167 11.23 -3.87 10.86
N MET A 168 11.18 -2.96 9.89
CA MET A 168 11.31 -3.32 8.48
C MET A 168 12.70 -3.87 8.18
N THR A 169 13.77 -3.27 8.72
CA THR A 169 15.16 -3.76 8.58
C THR A 169 15.45 -4.93 9.50
N TRP A 170 14.96 -4.87 10.75
CA TRP A 170 15.31 -5.85 11.78
C TRP A 170 14.40 -7.08 11.80
N GLY A 171 13.19 -7.01 11.24
CA GLY A 171 12.20 -8.09 11.27
C GLY A 171 12.14 -8.89 9.97
N ILE A 172 12.19 -8.23 8.82
CA ILE A 172 11.98 -8.87 7.52
C ILE A 172 13.23 -9.68 7.11
N PRO A 173 13.10 -11.00 6.89
CA PRO A 173 14.24 -11.83 6.55
C PRO A 173 14.87 -11.49 5.19
N ALA A 174 16.19 -11.67 5.10
CA ALA A 174 16.98 -11.44 3.88
C ALA A 174 16.47 -12.22 2.65
N PHE A 175 15.86 -13.40 2.84
CA PHE A 175 15.30 -14.18 1.73
C PHE A 175 14.10 -13.49 1.07
N ARG A 176 13.40 -12.58 1.77
CA ARG A 176 12.28 -11.78 1.22
C ARG A 176 12.76 -10.45 0.68
N CYS A 177 13.66 -9.81 1.42
CA CYS A 177 14.21 -8.51 1.05
C CYS A 177 15.67 -8.44 1.49
N PRO A 178 16.63 -8.42 0.56
CA PRO A 178 18.04 -8.32 0.91
C PRO A 178 18.36 -7.05 1.73
N PRO A 179 19.29 -7.13 2.71
CA PRO A 179 19.62 -6.01 3.59
C PRO A 179 20.01 -4.70 2.88
N GLU A 180 20.69 -4.82 1.75
CA GLU A 180 21.12 -3.71 0.91
C GLU A 180 19.94 -2.90 0.35
N VAL A 181 18.81 -3.54 0.07
CA VAL A 181 17.62 -2.89 -0.51
C VAL A 181 17.00 -1.88 0.47
N PHE A 182 17.04 -2.18 1.78
CA PHE A 182 16.61 -1.21 2.80
C PHE A 182 17.53 0.02 2.80
N ARG A 183 18.85 -0.20 2.68
CA ARG A 183 19.84 0.89 2.65
C ARG A 183 19.67 1.75 1.41
N GLU A 184 19.39 1.17 0.25
CA GLU A 184 19.17 1.93 -0.99
C GLU A 184 18.06 2.98 -0.85
N ASP A 185 16.91 2.59 -0.28
CA ASP A 185 15.78 3.50 -0.07
C ASP A 185 16.13 4.60 0.96
N ILE A 186 16.78 4.23 2.06
CA ILE A 186 17.16 5.16 3.13
C ILE A 186 18.24 6.13 2.66
N ASP A 187 19.29 5.65 2.00
CA ASP A 187 20.39 6.46 1.50
C ASP A 187 19.90 7.45 0.43
N ARG A 188 18.96 7.02 -0.42
CA ARG A 188 18.33 7.90 -1.41
C ARG A 188 17.52 9.00 -0.75
N MET A 189 16.77 8.69 0.31
CA MET A 189 16.03 9.67 1.11
C MET A 189 16.99 10.68 1.77
N LEU A 190 18.04 10.21 2.44
CA LEU A 190 19.01 11.08 3.12
C LEU A 190 19.79 11.95 2.14
N ALA A 191 20.15 11.42 0.97
CA ALA A 191 20.80 12.19 -0.09
C ALA A 191 19.90 13.31 -0.65
N ARG A 192 18.59 13.04 -0.79
CA ARG A 192 17.59 14.04 -1.18
C ARG A 192 17.34 15.06 -0.06
N CYS A 193 17.46 14.66 1.20
CA CYS A 193 17.12 15.47 2.36
C CYS A 193 18.32 15.68 3.30
N PRO A 194 19.34 16.48 2.90
CA PRO A 194 20.54 16.71 3.73
C PRO A 194 20.24 17.45 5.05
N GLY A 195 19.04 18.01 5.22
CA GLY A 195 18.54 18.58 6.48
C GLY A 195 18.18 17.56 7.55
N ILE A 196 18.20 16.25 7.23
CA ILE A 196 17.97 15.17 8.20
C ILE A 196 19.29 14.82 8.89
N THR A 197 19.35 15.04 10.20
CA THR A 197 20.46 14.61 11.05
C THR A 197 20.07 13.34 11.81
N VAL A 198 20.87 12.28 11.69
CA VAL A 198 20.58 10.97 12.31
C VAL A 198 21.44 10.76 13.55
N HIS A 199 20.80 10.39 14.67
CA HIS A 199 21.40 10.02 15.95
C HIS A 199 21.08 8.54 16.22
N LEU A 200 21.98 7.66 15.82
CA LEU A 200 21.88 6.21 16.07
C LEU A 200 22.21 5.88 17.53
N GLU A 201 21.80 4.69 17.98
CA GLU A 201 22.04 4.19 19.34
C GLU A 201 21.58 5.18 20.44
N THR A 202 20.56 5.98 20.13
CA THR A 202 20.07 7.08 20.93
C THR A 202 18.58 6.87 21.20
N GLY A 203 18.28 5.97 22.14
CA GLY A 203 16.91 5.63 22.53
C GLY A 203 16.25 6.65 23.46
N LEU A 204 14.93 6.75 23.39
CA LEU A 204 14.15 7.54 24.34
C LEU A 204 14.17 6.89 25.73
N GLY A 205 14.58 7.66 26.74
CA GLY A 205 14.76 7.22 28.13
C GLY A 205 16.18 6.73 28.45
N SER A 206 16.92 6.20 27.47
CA SER A 206 18.29 5.70 27.67
C SER A 206 19.37 6.65 27.15
N GLY A 207 19.13 7.33 26.03
CA GLY A 207 20.04 8.29 25.41
C GLY A 207 19.54 9.73 25.45
N VAL A 208 18.22 9.94 25.32
CA VAL A 208 17.58 11.27 25.43
C VAL A 208 16.27 11.17 26.19
N THR A 209 15.89 12.23 26.88
CA THR A 209 14.56 12.34 27.52
C THR A 209 13.60 13.15 26.65
N LEU A 210 12.29 12.90 26.82
CA LEU A 210 11.27 13.69 26.13
C LEU A 210 11.38 15.19 26.44
N ALA A 211 11.66 15.54 27.71
CA ALA A 211 11.82 16.93 28.13
C ALA A 211 13.00 17.63 27.46
N GLU A 212 14.12 16.94 27.23
CA GLU A 212 15.25 17.49 26.48
C GLU A 212 14.89 17.73 25.01
N LEU A 213 14.14 16.82 24.39
CA LEU A 213 13.69 16.98 23.01
C LEU A 213 12.75 18.17 22.86
N GLU A 214 11.79 18.35 23.77
CA GLU A 214 10.86 19.50 23.79
C GLU A 214 11.57 20.85 24.02
N GLN A 215 12.74 20.84 24.67
CA GLN A 215 13.58 22.03 24.85
C GLN A 215 14.43 22.35 23.63
N ARG A 216 14.91 21.32 22.91
CA ARG A 216 15.81 21.47 21.75
C ARG A 216 15.07 21.73 20.45
N HIS A 217 13.83 21.28 20.35
CA HIS A 217 13.05 21.29 19.10
C HIS A 217 11.68 21.94 19.28
N ASP A 218 11.14 22.45 18.18
CA ASP A 218 9.85 23.13 18.18
C ASP A 218 8.68 22.15 18.19
N ALA A 219 8.89 20.94 17.64
CA ALA A 219 7.98 19.81 17.72
C ALA A 219 8.73 18.48 17.90
N VAL A 220 8.05 17.51 18.52
CA VAL A 220 8.55 16.14 18.70
C VAL A 220 7.52 15.15 18.13
N LEU A 221 7.95 14.23 17.29
CA LEU A 221 7.15 13.15 16.74
C LEU A 221 7.65 11.80 17.24
N LEU A 222 6.80 11.06 17.94
CA LEU A 222 7.10 9.73 18.48
C LEU A 222 6.63 8.64 17.50
N THR A 223 7.58 7.90 16.94
CA THR A 223 7.35 6.81 15.97
C THR A 223 8.07 5.53 16.40
N ILE A 224 7.98 5.20 17.70
CA ILE A 224 8.75 4.12 18.34
C ILE A 224 8.37 2.71 17.87
N GLY A 225 7.26 2.55 17.13
CA GLY A 225 6.81 1.26 16.61
C GLY A 225 6.36 0.26 17.68
N SER A 226 6.02 -0.95 17.23
CA SER A 226 5.68 -2.08 18.10
C SER A 226 6.81 -3.12 18.08
N TRP A 227 7.90 -2.84 18.80
CA TRP A 227 9.13 -3.64 18.75
C TRP A 227 9.15 -4.87 19.65
N TRP A 228 8.28 -4.91 20.66
CA TRP A 228 8.35 -5.93 21.70
C TRP A 228 7.24 -6.93 21.49
N ALA A 229 7.50 -8.19 21.82
CA ALA A 229 6.47 -9.20 21.77
C ALA A 229 5.47 -9.10 22.90
N LYS A 230 4.28 -9.63 22.65
CA LYS A 230 3.28 -9.86 23.68
C LYS A 230 3.68 -11.05 24.52
N ASN A 231 3.41 -10.97 25.83
CA ASN A 231 3.71 -12.05 26.73
C ASN A 231 2.90 -13.31 26.34
N PRO A 232 3.56 -14.47 26.25
CA PRO A 232 2.90 -15.73 25.91
C PRO A 232 1.90 -16.13 27.01
N PRO A 233 0.63 -16.41 26.68
CA PRO A 233 -0.38 -16.82 27.65
C PRO A 233 -0.34 -18.33 27.89
N VAL A 234 0.85 -18.87 28.17
CA VAL A 234 1.06 -20.32 28.39
C VAL A 234 1.81 -20.54 29.70
N GLU A 235 1.52 -21.66 30.37
CA GLU A 235 2.26 -22.08 31.56
C GLU A 235 3.72 -22.42 31.23
N ASN A 236 4.64 -22.08 32.15
CA ASN A 236 6.10 -22.30 32.03
C ASN A 236 6.76 -21.64 30.79
N ALA A 237 6.22 -20.50 30.34
CA ALA A 237 6.75 -19.80 29.17
C ALA A 237 8.18 -19.23 29.32
N ASP A 238 8.76 -19.32 30.52
CA ASP A 238 10.12 -18.94 30.88
C ASP A 238 11.18 -20.02 30.59
N ASP A 239 10.78 -21.20 30.09
CA ASP A 239 11.72 -22.21 29.61
C ASP A 239 12.63 -21.62 28.51
N PRO A 240 13.97 -21.79 28.57
CA PRO A 240 14.91 -21.19 27.63
C PRO A 240 14.76 -21.69 26.17
N ARG A 241 14.00 -22.76 25.95
CA ARG A 241 13.67 -23.28 24.61
C ARG A 241 12.36 -22.67 24.06
N VAL A 242 11.73 -21.76 24.79
CA VAL A 242 10.62 -20.92 24.33
C VAL A 242 11.18 -19.55 23.96
N LEU A 243 11.27 -19.28 22.66
CA LEU A 243 11.77 -18.01 22.15
C LEU A 243 10.63 -17.07 21.77
N ASP A 244 10.91 -15.77 21.87
CA ASP A 244 10.10 -14.78 21.20
C ASP A 244 10.41 -14.76 19.70
N GLY A 245 9.37 -14.78 18.86
CA GLY A 245 9.51 -14.72 17.40
C GLY A 245 10.08 -13.39 16.90
N VAL A 246 9.78 -12.28 17.57
CA VAL A 246 10.28 -10.95 17.18
C VAL A 246 11.78 -10.83 17.46
N GLU A 247 12.21 -11.23 18.66
CA GLU A 247 13.62 -11.31 19.03
C GLU A 247 14.39 -12.32 18.17
N PHE A 248 13.84 -13.50 17.92
CA PHE A 248 14.45 -14.51 17.05
C PHE A 248 14.74 -13.96 15.64
N LEU A 249 13.78 -13.27 15.02
CA LEU A 249 13.97 -12.64 13.72
C LEU A 249 15.02 -11.53 13.78
N ARG A 250 14.98 -10.70 14.82
CA ARG A 250 15.96 -9.62 15.03
C ARG A 250 17.39 -10.15 15.13
N ASP A 251 17.60 -11.21 15.90
CA ASP A 251 18.92 -11.80 16.09
C ASP A 251 19.45 -12.41 14.78
N VAL A 252 18.60 -13.12 14.05
CA VAL A 252 18.97 -13.71 12.75
C VAL A 252 19.30 -12.63 11.72
N ASN A 253 18.49 -11.57 11.65
CA ASN A 253 18.74 -10.42 10.76
C ASN A 253 19.97 -9.61 11.21
N GLY A 254 20.30 -9.62 12.51
CA GLY A 254 21.55 -9.13 13.07
C GLY A 254 22.78 -9.98 12.75
N GLY A 255 22.61 -11.13 12.09
CA GLY A 255 23.68 -12.01 11.63
C GLY A 255 23.81 -13.32 12.42
N ALA A 256 22.99 -13.55 13.44
CA ALA A 256 22.99 -14.81 14.16
C ALA A 256 22.59 -15.97 13.24
N ARG A 257 23.27 -17.10 13.36
CA ARG A 257 22.94 -18.36 12.66
C ARG A 257 22.93 -19.50 13.68
N PRO A 258 21.96 -19.53 14.60
CA PRO A 258 21.92 -20.55 15.64
C PRO A 258 21.65 -21.93 15.02
N ALA A 259 22.21 -22.97 15.65
CA ALA A 259 21.79 -24.34 15.34
C ALA A 259 20.41 -24.58 15.93
N MET A 260 19.51 -25.09 15.11
CA MET A 260 18.14 -25.42 15.50
C MET A 260 18.05 -26.90 15.87
N PRO A 261 17.17 -27.28 16.81
CA PRO A 261 16.80 -28.68 16.96
C PRO A 261 16.01 -29.17 15.75
N ALA A 262 15.94 -30.50 15.59
CA ALA A 262 15.27 -31.14 14.45
C ALA A 262 13.79 -30.75 14.31
N ARG A 263 13.10 -30.46 15.43
CA ARG A 263 11.67 -30.09 15.45
C ARG A 263 11.50 -28.71 16.07
N VAL A 264 10.93 -27.79 15.29
CA VAL A 264 10.61 -26.42 15.74
C VAL A 264 9.11 -26.19 15.60
N ILE A 265 8.47 -25.73 16.67
CA ILE A 265 7.06 -25.32 16.65
C ILE A 265 6.96 -23.80 16.69
N ILE A 266 6.19 -23.22 15.78
CA ILE A 266 5.87 -21.79 15.74
C ILE A 266 4.42 -21.61 16.20
N VAL A 267 4.19 -20.78 17.21
CA VAL A 267 2.83 -20.47 17.68
C VAL A 267 2.35 -19.15 17.10
N GLY A 268 1.30 -19.20 16.29
CA GLY A 268 0.74 -18.04 15.58
C GLY A 268 0.70 -18.25 14.07
N ALA A 269 -0.03 -17.40 13.34
CA ALA A 269 -0.17 -17.51 11.88
C ALA A 269 -0.20 -16.15 11.17
N GLY A 270 0.43 -15.12 11.76
CA GLY A 270 0.65 -13.82 11.10
C GLY A 270 1.95 -13.81 10.30
N ASP A 271 2.26 -12.67 9.68
CA ASP A 271 3.49 -12.52 8.88
C ASP A 271 4.76 -12.84 9.70
N VAL A 272 4.82 -12.43 10.98
CA VAL A 272 5.94 -12.81 11.88
C VAL A 272 6.07 -14.33 12.03
N ALA A 273 4.96 -15.07 12.06
CA ALA A 273 5.00 -16.52 12.14
C ALA A 273 5.47 -17.16 10.82
N MET A 274 5.07 -16.60 9.68
CA MET A 274 5.53 -17.05 8.37
C MET A 274 7.03 -16.76 8.19
N ASP A 275 7.49 -15.59 8.60
CA ASP A 275 8.90 -15.26 8.58
C ASP A 275 9.69 -16.18 9.51
N ALA A 276 9.27 -16.33 10.78
CA ALA A 276 9.96 -17.17 11.75
C ALA A 276 10.03 -18.65 11.33
N CYS A 277 8.96 -19.22 10.77
CA CYS A 277 8.94 -20.61 10.34
C CYS A 277 9.91 -20.86 9.17
N ARG A 278 9.92 -19.94 8.20
CA ARG A 278 10.76 -20.02 7.00
C ARG A 278 12.22 -19.70 7.30
N VAL A 279 12.48 -18.83 8.29
CA VAL A 279 13.82 -18.62 8.85
C VAL A 279 14.31 -19.90 9.55
N ALA A 280 13.50 -20.47 10.45
CA ALA A 280 13.86 -21.71 11.15
C ALA A 280 14.19 -22.84 10.17
N LYS A 281 13.42 -22.98 9.09
CA LYS A 281 13.67 -24.00 8.04
C LYS A 281 15.00 -23.83 7.30
N ARG A 282 15.53 -22.61 7.25
CA ARG A 282 16.81 -22.26 6.59
C ARG A 282 18.02 -22.44 7.50
N LEU A 283 17.81 -22.48 8.82
CA LEU A 283 18.89 -22.60 9.80
C LEU A 283 19.35 -24.06 9.95
N PRO A 284 20.64 -24.28 10.27
CA PRO A 284 21.20 -25.62 10.34
C PRO A 284 20.57 -26.44 11.47
N GLY A 285 20.30 -27.72 11.20
CA GLY A 285 19.74 -28.68 12.16
C GLY A 285 18.22 -28.76 12.18
N CYS A 286 17.51 -27.82 11.55
CA CYS A 286 16.04 -27.86 11.47
C CYS A 286 15.58 -28.84 10.38
N GLU A 287 14.79 -29.85 10.74
CA GLU A 287 14.23 -30.83 9.79
C GLU A 287 12.72 -30.62 9.60
N HIS A 288 12.00 -30.42 10.69
CA HIS A 288 10.55 -30.29 10.75
C HIS A 288 10.15 -28.96 11.39
N VAL A 289 9.29 -28.22 10.70
CA VAL A 289 8.71 -26.97 11.20
C VAL A 289 7.20 -27.10 11.16
N GLN A 290 6.55 -26.85 12.30
CA GLN A 290 5.10 -26.86 12.42
C GLN A 290 4.61 -25.52 12.93
N ILE A 291 3.59 -24.97 12.30
CA ILE A 291 2.82 -23.85 12.81
C ILE A 291 1.64 -24.39 13.61
N VAL A 292 1.44 -23.90 14.83
CA VAL A 292 0.26 -24.16 15.65
C VAL A 292 -0.61 -22.91 15.64
N TYR A 293 -1.84 -23.06 15.17
CA TYR A 293 -2.80 -21.97 15.05
C TYR A 293 -4.14 -22.28 15.69
N ARG A 294 -4.60 -21.36 16.55
CA ARG A 294 -5.84 -21.51 17.32
C ARG A 294 -7.14 -21.40 16.50
N ARG A 295 -7.07 -21.09 15.20
CA ARG A 295 -8.25 -20.95 14.33
C ARG A 295 -8.10 -21.79 13.07
N GLY A 296 -9.08 -21.70 12.18
CA GLY A 296 -9.10 -22.39 10.90
C GLY A 296 -8.28 -21.68 9.82
N PRO A 297 -8.14 -22.31 8.63
CA PRO A 297 -7.37 -21.76 7.51
C PRO A 297 -7.91 -20.44 6.97
N ALA A 298 -9.23 -20.22 7.04
CA ALA A 298 -9.86 -18.98 6.57
C ALA A 298 -9.53 -17.77 7.45
N GLU A 299 -9.10 -18.01 8.70
CA GLU A 299 -8.79 -16.96 9.67
C GLU A 299 -7.30 -16.57 9.72
N ILE A 300 -6.44 -17.24 8.93
CA ILE A 300 -5.00 -16.92 8.86
C ILE A 300 -4.83 -15.44 8.49
N PRO A 301 -4.15 -14.63 9.35
CA PRO A 301 -3.89 -13.23 9.06
C PRO A 301 -2.68 -12.98 8.16
N ALA A 302 -1.79 -13.96 8.00
CA ALA A 302 -0.65 -13.82 7.12
C ALA A 302 -1.09 -13.64 5.66
N ARG A 303 -0.22 -12.99 4.88
CA ARG A 303 -0.43 -12.88 3.44
C ARG A 303 -0.45 -14.24 2.76
N LYS A 304 -1.30 -14.35 1.73
CA LYS A 304 -1.48 -15.59 0.97
C LYS A 304 -0.18 -16.05 0.32
N ASP A 305 0.59 -15.13 -0.26
CA ASP A 305 1.87 -15.47 -0.91
C ASP A 305 2.89 -16.01 0.10
N GLU A 306 2.96 -15.42 1.30
CA GLU A 306 3.87 -15.87 2.36
C GLU A 306 3.44 -17.21 2.94
N LEU A 307 2.14 -17.42 3.10
CA LEU A 307 1.56 -18.70 3.50
C LEU A 307 1.84 -19.80 2.46
N HIS A 308 1.62 -19.50 1.18
CA HIS A 308 1.91 -20.44 0.08
C HIS A 308 3.39 -20.78 0.04
N GLY A 309 4.28 -19.78 0.13
CA GLY A 309 5.72 -19.99 0.18
C GLY A 309 6.15 -20.86 1.37
N ALA A 310 5.56 -20.67 2.55
CA ALA A 310 5.82 -21.52 3.71
C ALA A 310 5.39 -22.99 3.46
N ILE A 311 4.22 -23.19 2.86
CA ILE A 311 3.71 -24.53 2.52
C ILE A 311 4.60 -25.21 1.47
N GLU A 312 5.01 -24.49 0.42
CA GLU A 312 5.91 -24.99 -0.62
C GLU A 312 7.30 -25.35 -0.07
N GLU A 313 7.75 -24.65 0.98
CA GLU A 313 8.98 -24.98 1.71
C GLU A 313 8.82 -26.13 2.71
N GLY A 314 7.64 -26.75 2.78
CA GLY A 314 7.34 -27.91 3.61
C GLY A 314 7.06 -27.59 5.07
N VAL A 315 6.52 -26.39 5.36
CA VAL A 315 6.00 -26.04 6.69
C VAL A 315 4.61 -26.64 6.87
N GLU A 316 4.42 -27.38 7.95
CA GLU A 316 3.12 -27.97 8.28
C GLU A 316 2.30 -27.01 9.15
N ILE A 317 0.97 -27.05 9.05
CA ILE A 317 0.09 -26.19 9.84
C ILE A 317 -0.93 -27.05 10.59
N VAL A 318 -0.93 -26.93 11.91
CA VAL A 318 -1.87 -27.54 12.85
C VAL A 318 -2.93 -26.51 13.21
N TYR A 319 -4.08 -26.60 12.57
CA TYR A 319 -5.23 -25.72 12.80
C TYR A 319 -5.99 -26.06 14.08
N ASN A 320 -6.85 -25.13 14.50
CA ASN A 320 -7.80 -25.31 15.60
C ASN A 320 -7.12 -25.86 16.87
N THR A 321 -5.93 -25.35 17.16
CA THR A 321 -5.07 -25.85 18.23
C THR A 321 -4.46 -24.66 18.98
N GLN A 322 -4.71 -24.59 20.28
CA GLN A 322 -4.25 -23.51 21.15
C GLN A 322 -3.29 -24.06 22.20
N PRO A 323 -2.08 -23.48 22.33
CA PRO A 323 -1.17 -23.89 23.39
C PRO A 323 -1.67 -23.39 24.74
N VAL A 324 -1.43 -24.19 25.77
CA VAL A 324 -1.79 -23.89 27.17
C VAL A 324 -0.59 -23.95 28.12
N GLY A 325 0.48 -24.66 27.75
CA GLY A 325 1.69 -24.75 28.55
C GLY A 325 2.83 -25.44 27.82
N VAL A 326 4.02 -25.35 28.37
CA VAL A 326 5.16 -26.18 28.00
C VAL A 326 5.63 -27.00 29.19
N HIS A 327 6.11 -28.21 28.92
CA HIS A 327 6.69 -29.09 29.93
C HIS A 327 7.71 -30.02 29.30
N GLU A 328 8.47 -30.71 30.13
CA GLU A 328 9.47 -31.69 29.69
C GLU A 328 8.96 -33.12 29.92
N VAL A 329 9.14 -33.99 28.92
CA VAL A 329 8.87 -35.42 29.01
C VAL A 329 10.11 -36.16 28.53
N ASP A 330 10.71 -36.97 29.41
CA ASP A 330 11.92 -37.77 29.11
C ASP A 330 13.09 -36.96 28.51
N GLY A 331 13.23 -35.70 28.90
CA GLY A 331 14.27 -34.78 28.41
C GLY A 331 13.93 -34.04 27.11
N GLU A 332 12.77 -34.32 26.51
CA GLU A 332 12.26 -33.61 25.33
C GLU A 332 11.26 -32.52 25.73
N LEU A 333 11.34 -31.36 25.07
CA LEU A 333 10.38 -30.28 25.24
C LEU A 333 9.05 -30.67 24.60
N VAL A 334 7.95 -30.37 25.27
CA VAL A 334 6.60 -30.66 24.80
C VAL A 334 5.74 -29.42 24.93
N LEU A 335 5.02 -29.10 23.85
CA LEU A 335 3.98 -28.08 23.86
C LEU A 335 2.62 -28.72 24.17
N ARG A 336 2.06 -28.42 25.35
CA ARG A 336 0.71 -28.82 25.74
C ARG A 336 -0.30 -27.94 25.03
N CYS A 337 -1.22 -28.55 24.31
CA CYS A 337 -2.25 -27.87 23.53
C CYS A 337 -3.66 -28.35 23.88
N ARG A 338 -4.65 -27.53 23.54
CA ARG A 338 -6.08 -27.89 23.48
C ARG A 338 -6.60 -27.72 22.06
N ARG A 339 -7.58 -28.54 21.67
CA ARG A 339 -8.34 -28.30 20.44
C ARG A 339 -9.29 -27.13 20.64
N THR A 340 -9.56 -26.43 19.56
CA THR A 340 -10.48 -25.30 19.54
C THR A 340 -11.54 -25.49 18.46
N GLU A 341 -12.64 -24.75 18.59
CA GLU A 341 -13.65 -24.58 17.54
C GLU A 341 -13.90 -23.09 17.29
N LEU A 342 -14.46 -22.77 16.12
CA LEU A 342 -14.74 -21.40 15.73
C LEU A 342 -16.09 -20.96 16.30
N GLY A 343 -16.07 -19.91 17.12
CA GLY A 343 -17.25 -19.20 17.61
C GLY A 343 -17.73 -18.14 16.64
N ASP A 344 -18.40 -17.11 17.15
CA ASP A 344 -18.88 -15.98 16.34
C ASP A 344 -17.73 -15.07 15.87
N PRO A 345 -17.92 -14.28 14.80
CA PRO A 345 -16.98 -13.22 14.42
C PRO A 345 -16.73 -12.25 15.59
N GLY A 346 -15.45 -11.99 15.88
CA GLY A 346 -15.02 -10.97 16.84
C GLY A 346 -14.90 -9.58 16.20
N ASP A 347 -14.36 -8.63 16.96
CA ASP A 347 -14.25 -7.22 16.55
C ASP A 347 -13.35 -6.99 15.33
N ASP A 348 -12.39 -7.88 15.10
CA ASP A 348 -11.50 -7.86 13.94
C ASP A 348 -12.10 -8.58 12.70
N GLY A 349 -13.39 -8.97 12.79
CA GLY A 349 -14.12 -9.72 11.77
C GLY A 349 -13.77 -11.20 11.69
N ARG A 350 -12.71 -11.66 12.38
CA ARG A 350 -12.32 -13.08 12.39
C ARG A 350 -13.08 -13.81 13.49
N ARG A 351 -13.39 -15.09 13.25
CA ARG A 351 -14.09 -15.92 14.23
C ARG A 351 -13.25 -16.11 15.49
N VAL A 352 -13.88 -15.99 16.66
CA VAL A 352 -13.21 -16.24 17.94
C VAL A 352 -12.92 -17.73 18.11
N SER A 353 -11.82 -18.04 18.78
CA SER A 353 -11.46 -19.43 19.11
C SER A 353 -12.08 -19.80 20.46
N ILE A 354 -12.78 -20.92 20.52
CA ILE A 354 -13.38 -21.46 21.75
C ILE A 354 -12.67 -22.77 22.08
N GLU A 355 -12.14 -22.90 23.29
CA GLU A 355 -11.45 -24.11 23.74
C GLU A 355 -12.42 -25.28 23.96
N ILE A 356 -12.06 -26.47 23.48
CA ILE A 356 -12.79 -27.70 23.74
C ILE A 356 -12.21 -28.35 25.00
N SER A 357 -12.96 -28.37 26.09
CA SER A 357 -12.52 -29.00 27.36
C SER A 357 -12.28 -30.51 27.20
N GLY A 358 -11.23 -31.04 27.85
CA GLY A 358 -10.88 -32.46 27.79
C GLY A 358 -10.18 -32.89 26.49
N SER A 359 -9.81 -31.94 25.63
CA SER A 359 -9.13 -32.19 24.35
C SER A 359 -7.61 -31.99 24.42
N GLU A 360 -7.07 -31.95 25.62
CA GLU A 360 -5.65 -31.69 25.83
C GLU A 360 -4.76 -32.79 25.20
N HIS A 361 -3.74 -32.35 24.48
CA HIS A 361 -2.78 -33.23 23.81
C HIS A 361 -1.41 -32.56 23.71
N ASP A 362 -0.39 -33.37 23.46
CA ASP A 362 1.01 -32.96 23.48
C ASP A 362 1.59 -32.96 22.08
N LEU A 363 2.35 -31.90 21.75
CA LEU A 363 3.13 -31.79 20.53
C LEU A 363 4.63 -31.78 20.89
N PRO A 364 5.40 -32.81 20.51
CA PRO A 364 6.84 -32.84 20.77
C PRO A 364 7.57 -31.73 20.01
N ALA A 365 8.45 -31.01 20.70
CA ALA A 365 9.24 -29.92 20.13
C ALA A 365 10.69 -30.00 20.64
N GLY A 366 11.64 -29.47 19.87
CA GLY A 366 12.95 -29.12 20.40
C GLY A 366 13.04 -27.64 20.77
N LEU A 367 12.23 -26.81 20.11
CA LEU A 367 12.13 -25.38 20.31
C LEU A 367 10.71 -24.92 20.01
N VAL A 368 10.21 -23.97 20.80
CA VAL A 368 8.95 -23.28 20.55
C VAL A 368 9.24 -21.81 20.30
N ILE A 369 8.70 -21.23 19.23
CA ILE A 369 8.83 -19.80 18.92
C ILE A 369 7.44 -19.17 18.97
N MET A 370 7.26 -18.20 19.86
CA MET A 370 5.99 -17.51 20.09
C MET A 370 5.87 -16.29 19.16
N ALA A 371 5.00 -16.37 18.15
CA ALA A 371 4.73 -15.33 17.17
C ALA A 371 3.28 -14.81 17.30
N ILE A 372 2.91 -14.39 18.51
CA ILE A 372 1.52 -14.08 18.91
C ILE A 372 1.16 -12.59 18.90
N GLY A 373 2.03 -11.76 18.34
CA GLY A 373 1.82 -10.33 18.14
C GLY A 373 2.83 -9.45 18.87
N GLN A 374 2.79 -8.17 18.50
CA GLN A 374 3.72 -7.15 18.96
C GLN A 374 2.99 -6.08 19.78
N ARG A 375 3.76 -5.33 20.57
CA ARG A 375 3.33 -4.18 21.36
C ARG A 375 4.37 -3.07 21.31
N ALA A 376 3.94 -1.84 21.56
CA ALA A 376 4.83 -0.77 21.95
C ALA A 376 5.12 -0.86 23.45
N GLN A 377 6.32 -0.48 23.86
CA GLN A 377 6.72 -0.40 25.26
C GLN A 377 7.72 0.75 25.42
N SER A 378 7.49 1.61 26.41
CA SER A 378 8.46 2.63 26.80
C SER A 378 8.22 3.00 28.25
N GLU A 379 9.13 2.59 29.14
CA GLU A 379 9.05 2.94 30.57
C GLU A 379 9.13 4.47 30.76
N HIS A 380 9.92 5.15 29.91
CA HIS A 380 10.01 6.61 29.92
C HIS A 380 8.66 7.27 29.63
N LEU A 381 7.98 6.86 28.55
CA LEU A 381 6.67 7.43 28.20
C LEU A 381 5.56 7.01 29.20
N ASP A 382 5.66 5.82 29.78
CA ASP A 382 4.72 5.36 30.81
C ASP A 382 4.85 6.20 32.08
N GLY A 383 6.07 6.49 32.52
CA GLY A 383 6.35 7.42 33.62
C GLY A 383 5.85 8.85 33.37
N GLU A 384 5.76 9.25 32.09
CA GLU A 384 5.20 10.53 31.63
C GLU A 384 3.68 10.47 31.39
N GLN A 385 3.02 9.34 31.67
CA GLN A 385 1.58 9.10 31.45
C GLN A 385 1.14 9.29 29.99
N LEU A 386 2.04 8.99 29.05
CA LEU A 386 1.78 9.07 27.60
C LEU A 386 1.50 7.70 26.97
N MET A 387 1.57 6.62 27.74
CA MET A 387 1.18 5.28 27.29
C MET A 387 -0.28 4.99 27.65
N ALA A 388 -1.00 4.32 26.74
CA ALA A 388 -2.33 3.76 26.92
C ALA A 388 -2.25 2.24 26.68
N GLY A 389 -1.76 1.50 27.67
CA GLY A 389 -1.54 0.05 27.56
C GLY A 389 -0.37 -0.28 26.64
N ASP A 390 -0.63 -0.91 25.50
CA ASP A 390 0.39 -1.35 24.55
C ASP A 390 0.70 -0.34 23.42
N ARG A 391 0.26 0.92 23.59
CA ARG A 391 0.35 2.01 22.60
C ARG A 391 0.60 3.35 23.27
N ILE A 392 1.09 4.32 22.51
CA ILE A 392 1.09 5.74 22.91
C ILE A 392 -0.36 6.27 22.87
N ALA A 393 -0.75 7.03 23.89
CA ALA A 393 -2.03 7.72 23.95
C ALA A 393 -2.05 8.89 22.94
N THR A 394 -2.71 8.65 21.80
CA THR A 394 -2.66 9.55 20.64
C THR A 394 -4.05 9.75 20.03
N ASP A 395 -4.39 11.00 19.74
CA ASP A 395 -5.60 11.32 18.98
C ASP A 395 -5.41 11.05 17.48
N TRP A 396 -6.32 10.32 16.87
CA TRP A 396 -6.23 9.98 15.44
C TRP A 396 -6.46 11.20 14.53
N GLU A 397 -7.33 12.12 14.92
CA GLU A 397 -7.75 13.23 14.07
C GLU A 397 -6.69 14.33 13.94
N SER A 398 -5.79 14.42 14.92
CA SER A 398 -4.75 15.46 14.98
C SER A 398 -3.32 14.91 15.13
N MET A 399 -3.17 13.61 15.42
CA MET A 399 -1.89 12.97 15.76
C MET A 399 -1.23 13.48 17.06
N HIS A 400 -1.91 14.34 17.82
CA HIS A 400 -1.40 14.86 19.09
C HIS A 400 -1.45 13.83 20.22
N THR A 401 -0.48 13.93 21.11
CA THR A 401 -0.56 13.35 22.45
C THR A 401 -1.14 14.36 23.45
N ALA A 402 -1.20 14.01 24.73
CA ALA A 402 -1.58 14.96 25.78
C ALA A 402 -0.60 16.14 25.94
N ARG A 403 0.62 16.07 25.39
CA ARG A 403 1.59 17.17 25.40
C ARG A 403 1.48 18.01 24.13
N PRO A 404 1.31 19.35 24.22
CA PRO A 404 1.02 20.19 23.06
C PRO A 404 2.03 20.14 21.92
N LYS A 405 3.34 19.99 22.22
CA LYS A 405 4.41 19.92 21.22
C LYS A 405 4.70 18.50 20.72
N VAL A 406 4.00 17.49 21.24
CA VAL A 406 4.34 16.08 21.04
C VAL A 406 3.23 15.36 20.28
N PHE A 407 3.63 14.77 19.17
CA PHE A 407 2.82 13.98 18.27
C PHE A 407 3.27 12.52 18.34
N ALA A 408 2.42 11.60 17.88
CA ALA A 408 2.81 10.21 17.73
C ALA A 408 2.15 9.56 16.52
N ALA A 409 2.84 8.59 15.91
CA ALA A 409 2.40 7.94 14.68
C ALA A 409 2.96 6.53 14.53
N GLY A 410 2.49 5.83 13.49
CA GLY A 410 2.91 4.47 13.19
C GLY A 410 2.42 3.44 14.21
N ASP A 411 3.05 2.27 14.18
CA ASP A 411 2.60 1.12 14.97
C ASP A 411 2.70 1.32 16.48
N GLY A 412 3.52 2.28 16.93
CA GLY A 412 3.64 2.65 18.34
C GLY A 412 2.40 3.36 18.89
N ALA A 413 1.68 4.09 18.04
CA ALA A 413 0.47 4.82 18.40
C ALA A 413 -0.81 4.04 18.07
N PHE A 414 -0.84 3.36 16.92
CA PHE A 414 -2.08 2.77 16.39
C PHE A 414 -2.07 1.24 16.30
N GLY A 415 -0.99 0.60 16.79
CA GLY A 415 -0.81 -0.85 16.82
C GLY A 415 -0.16 -1.40 15.54
N PRO A 416 0.29 -2.68 15.57
CA PRO A 416 1.02 -3.29 14.46
C PRO A 416 0.23 -3.23 13.15
N SER A 417 0.91 -2.80 12.08
CA SER A 417 0.31 -2.62 10.76
C SER A 417 1.28 -2.99 9.65
N THR A 418 0.95 -2.59 8.42
CA THR A 418 1.76 -2.86 7.23
C THR A 418 2.74 -1.70 6.98
N ILE A 419 3.86 -1.94 6.27
CA ILE A 419 4.85 -0.88 5.96
C ILE A 419 4.16 0.34 5.33
N VAL A 420 3.23 0.10 4.40
CA VAL A 420 2.51 1.18 3.71
C VAL A 420 1.53 1.93 4.62
N THR A 421 0.96 1.27 5.61
CA THR A 421 0.12 1.91 6.63
C THR A 421 0.96 2.76 7.57
N ALA A 422 2.16 2.28 7.96
CA ALA A 422 3.11 3.06 8.73
C ALA A 422 3.57 4.32 7.97
N MET A 423 3.87 4.21 6.66
CA MET A 423 4.15 5.38 5.82
C MET A 423 2.97 6.36 5.77
N TYR A 424 1.74 5.86 5.62
CA TYR A 424 0.53 6.70 5.67
C TYR A 424 0.41 7.48 6.98
N HIS A 425 0.68 6.84 8.13
CA HIS A 425 0.75 7.54 9.42
C HIS A 425 1.87 8.59 9.44
N GLY A 426 3.02 8.30 8.83
CA GLY A 426 4.14 9.24 8.68
C GLY A 426 3.76 10.50 7.91
N HIS A 427 3.21 10.35 6.71
CA HIS A 427 2.74 11.48 5.90
C HIS A 427 1.68 12.30 6.62
N ARG A 428 0.72 11.61 7.26
CA ARG A 428 -0.34 12.25 8.04
C ARG A 428 0.23 13.02 9.24
N ALA A 429 1.20 12.45 9.95
CA ALA A 429 1.84 13.12 11.07
C ALA A 429 2.65 14.34 10.63
N ALA A 430 3.41 14.25 9.54
CA ALA A 430 4.14 15.38 8.98
C ALA A 430 3.19 16.54 8.62
N TYR A 431 2.02 16.25 8.05
CA TYR A 431 0.99 17.26 7.76
C TYR A 431 0.55 18.02 9.02
N TYR A 432 0.22 17.32 10.11
CA TYR A 432 -0.24 17.96 11.33
C TYR A 432 0.89 18.66 12.10
N VAL A 433 2.10 18.10 12.09
CA VAL A 433 3.29 18.76 12.65
C VAL A 433 3.58 20.07 11.92
N LYS A 434 3.53 20.06 10.58
CA LYS A 434 3.69 21.27 9.77
C LYS A 434 2.61 22.31 10.08
N ALA A 435 1.35 21.91 10.12
CA ALA A 435 0.24 22.81 10.46
C ALA A 435 0.42 23.46 11.85
N PHE A 436 0.87 22.67 12.84
CA PHE A 436 1.19 23.16 14.17
C PHE A 436 2.33 24.19 14.16
N LEU A 437 3.43 23.91 13.45
CA LEU A 437 4.57 24.84 13.33
C LEU A 437 4.21 26.13 12.57
N GLU A 438 3.25 26.06 11.65
CA GLU A 438 2.71 27.21 10.91
C GLU A 438 1.64 28.00 11.69
N GLY A 439 1.26 27.54 12.90
CA GLY A 439 0.25 28.20 13.73
C GLY A 439 -1.19 28.03 13.22
N VAL A 440 -1.46 26.99 12.43
CA VAL A 440 -2.81 26.67 11.93
C VAL A 440 -3.57 25.89 13.01
N GLU A 441 -4.45 26.56 13.75
CA GLU A 441 -5.19 25.95 14.88
C GLU A 441 -6.16 24.84 14.46
N ALA A 442 -6.76 24.95 13.27
CA ALA A 442 -7.76 24.01 12.76
C ALA A 442 -7.44 23.60 11.32
N PRO A 443 -6.40 22.77 11.10
CA PRO A 443 -6.07 22.29 9.76
C PRO A 443 -7.21 21.42 9.21
N LEU A 444 -7.33 21.40 7.88
CA LEU A 444 -8.26 20.49 7.22
C LEU A 444 -7.86 19.04 7.53
N PRO A 445 -8.82 18.08 7.57
CA PRO A 445 -8.47 16.68 7.74
C PRO A 445 -7.52 16.21 6.65
N TYR A 446 -6.42 15.57 7.04
CA TYR A 446 -5.45 15.02 6.09
C TYR A 446 -6.12 14.07 5.10
N ARG A 447 -5.77 14.22 3.83
CA ARG A 447 -6.17 13.33 2.74
C ARG A 447 -4.92 12.81 2.06
N THR A 448 -4.93 11.55 1.67
CA THR A 448 -3.89 10.97 0.84
C THR A 448 -3.83 11.74 -0.49
N PRO A 449 -2.69 12.39 -0.83
CA PRO A 449 -2.55 13.09 -2.09
C PRO A 449 -2.49 12.09 -3.25
N TYR A 450 -3.10 12.46 -4.38
CA TYR A 450 -3.00 11.69 -5.61
C TYR A 450 -2.20 12.50 -6.62
N LYS A 451 -0.96 12.09 -6.84
CA LYS A 451 -0.05 12.76 -7.78
C LYS A 451 -0.02 12.00 -9.11
N THR A 452 -1.11 12.01 -9.88
CA THR A 452 -1.24 11.14 -11.05
C THR A 452 -0.64 11.78 -12.29
N ARG A 453 0.31 11.11 -12.94
CA ARG A 453 0.94 11.65 -14.15
C ARG A 453 0.01 11.48 -15.35
N ARG A 454 0.03 12.46 -16.26
CA ARG A 454 -0.69 12.39 -17.53
C ARG A 454 0.14 11.65 -18.56
N VAL A 455 -0.02 10.33 -18.59
CA VAL A 455 0.65 9.47 -19.57
C VAL A 455 -0.29 9.17 -20.73
N PRO A 456 0.14 9.32 -22.00
CA PRO A 456 -0.64 8.90 -23.16
C PRO A 456 -1.22 7.51 -22.97
N VAL A 457 -2.45 7.30 -23.43
CA VAL A 457 -3.10 5.99 -23.41
C VAL A 457 -2.58 5.22 -24.60
N ALA A 458 -1.48 4.50 -24.40
CA ALA A 458 -1.03 3.46 -25.30
C ALA A 458 -1.25 2.12 -24.59
N GLN A 459 -1.96 1.23 -25.27
CA GLN A 459 -2.16 -0.14 -24.82
C GLN A 459 -1.87 -1.06 -26.00
N ASP A 460 -1.24 -2.19 -25.74
CA ASP A 460 -1.00 -3.20 -26.76
C ASP A 460 -2.35 -3.67 -27.33
N PRO A 461 -2.56 -3.70 -28.67
CA PRO A 461 -3.78 -4.21 -29.27
C PRO A 461 -4.13 -5.67 -28.92
N GLN A 462 -3.16 -6.47 -28.44
CA GLN A 462 -3.32 -7.87 -28.03
C GLN A 462 -3.31 -8.05 -26.51
N TRP A 463 -3.57 -6.98 -25.74
CA TRP A 463 -3.51 -7.02 -24.28
C TRP A 463 -4.35 -8.13 -23.63
N GLU A 464 -5.43 -8.56 -24.29
CA GLU A 464 -6.35 -9.60 -23.85
C GLU A 464 -5.77 -11.01 -23.96
N GLU A 465 -4.73 -11.20 -24.76
CA GLU A 465 -4.06 -12.50 -24.93
C GLU A 465 -2.99 -12.71 -23.85
N PHE A 466 -2.48 -11.63 -23.26
CA PHE A 466 -1.44 -11.71 -22.23
C PHE A 466 -1.99 -12.23 -20.90
N GLN A 467 -1.47 -13.39 -20.51
CA GLN A 467 -1.67 -13.98 -19.20
C GLN A 467 -0.87 -13.22 -18.14
N ARG A 468 -1.22 -13.43 -16.87
CA ARG A 468 -0.44 -12.87 -15.76
C ARG A 468 0.97 -13.43 -15.77
N GLU A 469 1.94 -12.53 -15.73
CA GLU A 469 3.33 -12.91 -15.53
C GLU A 469 3.51 -13.28 -14.05
N HIS A 470 3.82 -14.55 -13.78
CA HIS A 470 4.10 -15.02 -12.42
C HIS A 470 5.61 -14.96 -12.13
N GLN A 471 5.99 -14.47 -10.95
CA GLN A 471 7.39 -14.52 -10.54
C GLN A 471 7.83 -15.97 -10.35
N ALA A 472 9.09 -16.27 -10.72
CA ALA A 472 9.70 -17.54 -10.38
C ALA A 472 9.96 -17.59 -8.87
N PHE A 473 9.45 -18.62 -8.20
CA PHE A 473 9.72 -18.92 -6.80
C PHE A 473 10.88 -19.93 -6.68
N HIS A 474 11.89 -19.59 -5.88
CA HIS A 474 13.14 -20.35 -5.73
C HIS A 474 13.18 -21.24 -4.48
N GLY A 475 12.15 -21.18 -3.64
CA GLY A 475 12.07 -21.95 -2.39
C GLY A 475 13.25 -21.69 -1.45
N LEU A 476 13.85 -22.76 -0.93
CA LEU A 476 14.99 -22.68 0.00
C LEU A 476 16.32 -22.32 -0.67
N GLY A 477 16.44 -22.53 -1.99
CA GLY A 477 17.71 -22.41 -2.72
C GLY A 477 18.75 -23.49 -2.36
N GLU A 478 19.93 -23.42 -2.99
CA GLU A 478 21.00 -24.40 -2.80
C GLU A 478 21.75 -24.25 -1.46
N ASN A 479 21.79 -23.04 -0.92
CA ASN A 479 22.43 -22.72 0.36
C ASN A 479 21.47 -21.98 1.29
N PRO A 480 20.54 -22.69 1.96
CA PRO A 480 19.44 -22.07 2.71
C PRO A 480 19.90 -21.11 3.82
N VAL A 481 21.00 -21.42 4.51
CA VAL A 481 21.54 -20.63 5.64
C VAL A 481 22.11 -19.27 5.20
N ALA A 482 22.33 -19.07 3.90
CA ALA A 482 22.69 -17.78 3.32
C ALA A 482 21.47 -16.89 3.03
N PHE A 483 20.24 -17.40 3.21
CA PHE A 483 18.99 -16.67 2.97
C PHE A 483 18.90 -16.09 1.55
N PRO A 484 19.07 -16.93 0.50
CA PRO A 484 18.95 -16.45 -0.88
C PRO A 484 17.55 -15.89 -1.14
N GLU A 485 17.45 -14.87 -1.99
CA GLU A 485 16.17 -14.25 -2.34
C GLU A 485 15.24 -15.27 -3.01
N ILE A 486 13.97 -15.30 -2.60
CA ILE A 486 13.01 -16.35 -2.97
C ILE A 486 12.27 -16.10 -4.29
N GLU A 487 12.32 -14.88 -4.81
CA GLU A 487 11.55 -14.46 -5.98
C GLU A 487 12.45 -13.70 -6.96
N SER A 488 12.27 -13.91 -8.27
CA SER A 488 12.91 -13.09 -9.31
C SER A 488 12.11 -11.83 -9.66
N THR A 489 12.83 -10.78 -10.06
CA THR A 489 12.26 -9.63 -10.77
C THR A 489 11.97 -9.96 -12.24
N TYR A 490 11.26 -9.08 -12.95
CA TYR A 490 11.02 -9.24 -14.39
C TYR A 490 12.22 -8.79 -15.23
N ASP A 491 12.35 -9.36 -16.43
CA ASP A 491 13.10 -8.71 -17.51
C ASP A 491 12.22 -7.67 -18.23
N LEU A 492 12.81 -6.92 -19.18
CA LEU A 492 12.08 -5.88 -19.93
C LEU A 492 10.87 -6.45 -20.69
N GLU A 493 10.98 -7.64 -21.26
CA GLU A 493 9.93 -8.20 -22.10
C GLU A 493 8.73 -8.63 -21.25
N ALA A 494 8.98 -9.35 -20.15
CA ALA A 494 7.96 -9.73 -19.18
C ALA A 494 7.33 -8.49 -18.53
N ALA A 495 8.13 -7.49 -18.15
CA ALA A 495 7.60 -6.25 -17.58
C ALA A 495 6.69 -5.50 -18.57
N ARG A 496 7.04 -5.46 -19.86
CA ARG A 496 6.20 -4.85 -20.91
C ARG A 496 4.92 -5.65 -21.15
N ARG A 497 4.98 -6.98 -21.25
CA ARG A 497 3.79 -7.83 -21.41
C ARG A 497 2.84 -7.69 -20.23
N GLU A 498 3.37 -7.71 -19.00
CA GLU A 498 2.55 -7.50 -17.81
C GLU A 498 1.98 -6.07 -17.77
N ALA A 499 2.77 -5.05 -18.10
CA ALA A 499 2.29 -3.67 -18.16
C ALA A 499 1.17 -3.46 -19.20
N ALA A 500 1.26 -4.13 -20.36
CA ALA A 500 0.25 -4.08 -21.42
C ALA A 500 -1.15 -4.52 -20.96
N ARG A 501 -1.22 -5.36 -19.93
CA ARG A 501 -2.50 -5.84 -19.37
C ARG A 501 -3.28 -4.72 -18.67
N CYS A 502 -2.63 -3.64 -18.25
CA CYS A 502 -3.26 -2.57 -17.48
C CYS A 502 -4.43 -1.90 -18.22
N TYR A 503 -5.61 -1.85 -17.60
CA TYR A 503 -6.81 -1.20 -18.18
C TYR A 503 -6.76 0.31 -18.23
N ARG A 504 -5.71 0.94 -17.69
CA ARG A 504 -5.61 2.40 -17.57
C ARG A 504 -6.91 3.00 -17.01
N CYS A 505 -7.35 2.50 -15.85
CA CYS A 505 -8.59 2.96 -15.20
C CYS A 505 -8.57 4.46 -14.86
N ASP A 506 -7.38 5.06 -14.76
CA ASP A 506 -7.12 6.50 -14.69
C ASP A 506 -7.56 7.23 -15.97
N ALA A 507 -7.41 6.57 -17.12
CA ALA A 507 -7.75 7.11 -18.44
C ALA A 507 -9.17 6.78 -18.90
N GLU A 508 -9.77 5.68 -18.44
CA GLU A 508 -11.20 5.37 -18.68
C GLU A 508 -12.14 6.46 -18.12
N THR A 509 -11.66 7.27 -17.17
CA THR A 509 -12.39 8.41 -16.61
C THR A 509 -12.17 9.73 -17.35
N GLY A 510 -11.44 9.69 -18.48
CA GLY A 510 -11.01 10.85 -19.26
C GLY A 510 -11.54 10.89 -20.70
N SER A 511 -12.83 10.61 -20.95
CA SER A 511 -13.48 11.08 -22.19
C SER A 511 -14.39 12.27 -21.89
N SER A 512 -14.41 13.23 -22.81
CA SER A 512 -15.08 14.53 -22.74
C SER A 512 -16.61 14.49 -22.56
N ASP A 513 -17.23 13.31 -22.54
CA ASP A 513 -18.68 13.14 -22.33
C ASP A 513 -19.08 12.25 -21.13
N TYR A 514 -18.13 11.71 -20.36
CA TYR A 514 -18.45 10.95 -19.14
C TYR A 514 -18.01 11.67 -17.87
N SER A 515 -18.62 12.84 -17.62
CA SER A 515 -18.32 13.64 -16.43
C SER A 515 -18.59 12.87 -15.12
N VAL A 516 -17.78 13.10 -14.10
CA VAL A 516 -17.95 12.61 -12.72
C VAL A 516 -19.38 12.78 -12.19
N ARG A 517 -20.07 13.85 -12.60
CA ARG A 517 -21.48 14.13 -12.26
C ARG A 517 -22.44 13.07 -12.81
N THR A 518 -22.20 12.54 -14.01
CA THR A 518 -23.00 11.46 -14.61
C THR A 518 -22.86 10.17 -13.79
N ARG A 519 -21.66 9.92 -13.24
CA ARG A 519 -21.36 8.76 -12.39
C ARG A 519 -21.98 8.88 -11.00
N GLU A 520 -21.95 10.06 -10.38
CA GLU A 520 -22.68 10.33 -9.14
C GLU A 520 -24.19 10.15 -9.33
N ASP A 521 -24.74 10.65 -10.44
CA ASP A 521 -26.15 10.46 -10.76
C ASP A 521 -26.49 8.97 -10.94
N ILE A 522 -25.62 8.17 -11.56
CA ILE A 522 -25.80 6.71 -11.67
C ILE A 522 -25.75 6.04 -10.30
N PHE A 523 -24.81 6.41 -9.43
CA PHE A 523 -24.75 5.87 -8.06
C PHE A 523 -25.95 6.29 -7.21
N VAL A 524 -26.40 7.54 -7.33
CA VAL A 524 -27.58 8.04 -6.63
C VAL A 524 -28.84 7.36 -7.19
N MET A 525 -28.94 7.14 -8.50
CA MET A 525 -30.03 6.38 -9.12
C MET A 525 -30.05 4.93 -8.63
N ALA A 526 -28.90 4.24 -8.63
CA ALA A 526 -28.77 2.85 -8.19
C ALA A 526 -29.10 2.67 -6.69
N ARG A 527 -28.86 3.70 -5.88
CA ARG A 527 -29.18 3.71 -4.43
C ARG A 527 -30.55 4.30 -4.10
N THR A 528 -31.24 4.90 -5.07
CA THR A 528 -32.58 5.48 -4.88
C THR A 528 -33.64 4.42 -5.13
N LYS A 529 -34.45 4.12 -4.09
CA LYS A 529 -35.54 3.15 -4.20
C LYS A 529 -36.54 3.58 -5.28
N PRO A 530 -37.10 2.67 -6.09
CA PRO A 530 -38.03 3.02 -7.18
C PRO A 530 -39.24 3.85 -6.75
N ALA A 531 -39.68 3.72 -5.50
CA ALA A 531 -40.82 4.47 -4.95
C ALA A 531 -40.47 5.86 -4.39
N ASP A 532 -39.20 6.27 -4.32
CA ASP A 532 -38.79 7.60 -3.83
C ASP A 532 -38.93 8.65 -4.95
N GLY A 533 -40.19 8.97 -5.27
CA GLY A 533 -40.56 9.86 -6.37
C GLY A 533 -40.00 11.28 -6.23
N ARG A 534 -39.68 11.72 -5.01
CA ARG A 534 -39.07 13.04 -4.77
C ARG A 534 -37.62 13.07 -5.25
N LYS A 535 -36.82 12.05 -4.92
CA LYS A 535 -35.43 11.93 -5.41
C LYS A 535 -35.38 11.65 -6.90
N GLN A 536 -36.26 10.79 -7.41
CA GLN A 536 -36.34 10.50 -8.85
C GLN A 536 -36.68 11.76 -9.67
N ARG A 537 -37.63 12.58 -9.20
CA ARG A 537 -37.98 13.84 -9.86
C ARG A 537 -36.86 14.88 -9.77
N ALA A 538 -36.13 14.92 -8.66
CA ALA A 538 -34.96 15.80 -8.51
C ALA A 538 -33.82 15.40 -9.47
N LEU A 539 -33.52 14.10 -9.58
CA LEU A 539 -32.53 13.56 -10.52
C LEU A 539 -32.91 13.88 -11.97
N PHE A 540 -34.17 13.68 -12.34
CA PHE A 540 -34.68 13.98 -13.68
C PHE A 540 -34.60 15.47 -14.02
N THR A 541 -35.03 16.34 -13.09
CA THR A 541 -35.01 17.80 -13.29
C THR A 541 -33.57 18.32 -13.40
N ARG A 542 -32.65 17.78 -12.58
CA ARG A 542 -31.22 18.08 -12.66
C ARG A 542 -30.66 17.71 -14.04
N ARG A 543 -31.02 16.53 -14.59
CA ARG A 543 -30.60 16.12 -15.94
C ARG A 543 -31.13 17.03 -17.05
N LEU A 544 -32.40 17.44 -16.96
CA LEU A 544 -32.98 18.39 -17.92
C LEU A 544 -32.32 19.78 -17.87
N SER A 545 -31.72 20.17 -16.74
CA SER A 545 -30.97 21.42 -16.62
C SER A 545 -29.54 21.38 -17.16
N LEU A 546 -29.01 20.18 -17.50
CA LEU A 546 -27.65 20.01 -18.05
C LEU A 546 -27.56 20.32 -19.55
N THR A 547 -28.69 20.39 -20.24
CA THR A 547 -28.76 20.98 -21.58
C THR A 547 -28.84 22.49 -21.43
N GLY A 548 -27.72 23.15 -21.17
CA GLY A 548 -27.58 24.57 -21.57
C GLY A 548 -27.87 24.69 -23.07
N GLU A 549 -28.07 25.90 -23.59
CA GLU A 549 -28.19 26.15 -25.03
C GLU A 549 -26.89 25.74 -25.76
N ARG A 550 -26.65 24.44 -25.97
CA ARG A 550 -25.72 23.97 -26.98
C ARG A 550 -26.39 24.25 -28.32
N ARG A 551 -26.09 25.42 -28.90
CA ARG A 551 -26.20 25.60 -30.35
C ARG A 551 -25.22 24.60 -30.96
N PHE A 552 -25.73 23.47 -31.45
CA PHE A 552 -25.03 22.78 -32.52
C PHE A 552 -25.03 23.74 -33.70
N GLU A 553 -23.95 24.49 -33.89
CA GLU A 553 -23.69 25.02 -35.23
C GLU A 553 -23.52 23.80 -36.14
N PRO A 554 -24.19 23.75 -37.30
CA PRO A 554 -24.08 22.63 -38.22
C PRO A 554 -22.70 22.68 -38.89
N ALA A 555 -21.65 22.30 -38.17
CA ALA A 555 -20.35 22.00 -38.72
C ALA A 555 -20.36 20.55 -39.24
N VAL A 556 -19.77 20.37 -40.42
CA VAL A 556 -19.59 19.05 -41.03
C VAL A 556 -18.67 18.23 -40.13
N ALA A 557 -19.11 17.03 -39.73
CA ALA A 557 -18.31 16.12 -38.92
C ALA A 557 -16.95 15.85 -39.60
N THR A 558 -15.88 16.00 -38.83
CA THR A 558 -14.50 15.72 -39.22
C THR A 558 -14.08 14.34 -38.71
N LEU A 559 -12.96 13.82 -39.21
CA LEU A 559 -12.42 12.54 -38.75
C LEU A 559 -12.09 12.57 -37.24
N ASP A 560 -11.79 13.76 -36.71
CA ASP A 560 -11.49 13.98 -35.30
C ASP A 560 -12.75 13.93 -34.40
N ASP A 561 -13.96 13.97 -34.99
CA ASP A 561 -15.25 13.81 -34.29
C ASP A 561 -15.64 12.32 -34.12
N LEU A 562 -14.79 11.39 -34.57
CA LEU A 562 -14.96 9.96 -34.33
C LEU A 562 -14.70 9.62 -32.85
N VAL A 563 -15.77 9.48 -32.08
CA VAL A 563 -15.70 8.83 -30.77
C VAL A 563 -15.62 7.32 -30.99
N PHE A 564 -14.42 6.77 -30.89
CA PHE A 564 -14.26 5.35 -30.66
C PHE A 564 -14.82 5.03 -29.29
N LEU A 565 -16.01 4.43 -29.24
CA LEU A 565 -16.45 3.71 -28.06
C LEU A 565 -15.61 2.43 -28.03
N PRO A 566 -14.60 2.29 -27.16
CA PRO A 566 -14.02 0.97 -26.94
C PRO A 566 -15.17 0.06 -26.55
N ALA A 567 -15.21 -1.15 -27.11
CA ALA A 567 -16.18 -2.18 -26.77
C ALA A 567 -16.07 -2.68 -25.30
N ASN A 568 -15.58 -1.83 -24.39
CA ASN A 568 -15.51 -2.08 -22.95
C ASN A 568 -16.88 -1.95 -22.27
N LEU A 569 -17.95 -1.60 -23.00
CA LEU A 569 -19.34 -1.62 -22.49
C LEU A 569 -20.14 -2.89 -22.85
N SER A 570 -19.58 -3.86 -23.58
CA SER A 570 -20.28 -5.13 -23.87
C SER A 570 -19.79 -6.35 -23.09
N ARG A 571 -18.89 -6.19 -22.11
CA ARG A 571 -18.39 -7.30 -21.26
C ARG A 571 -19.39 -7.90 -20.27
N LEU A 572 -20.66 -7.52 -20.36
CA LEU A 572 -21.76 -8.21 -19.67
C LEU A 572 -22.36 -9.39 -20.47
N VAL A 573 -21.83 -9.71 -21.66
CA VAL A 573 -22.33 -10.84 -22.45
C VAL A 573 -21.21 -11.83 -22.75
N ILE A 574 -21.47 -13.04 -22.28
CA ILE A 574 -20.62 -14.22 -22.18
C ILE A 574 -20.16 -14.72 -23.57
N ASP A 575 -19.03 -15.42 -23.54
CA ASP A 575 -18.14 -15.97 -24.58
C ASP A 575 -18.70 -16.94 -25.66
N PRO A 576 -19.99 -17.31 -25.80
CA PRO A 576 -20.45 -18.07 -26.98
C PRO A 576 -20.84 -17.18 -28.18
N TYR A 577 -21.00 -15.86 -27.98
CA TYR A 577 -21.55 -14.99 -29.03
C TYR A 577 -20.50 -14.48 -30.02
N ARG A 578 -19.21 -14.58 -29.70
CA ARG A 578 -18.14 -14.09 -30.59
C ARG A 578 -18.13 -14.85 -31.93
N ASP A 579 -18.38 -16.16 -31.88
CA ASP A 579 -18.44 -17.03 -33.06
C ASP A 579 -19.83 -17.03 -33.75
N ALA A 580 -20.88 -16.55 -33.07
CA ALA A 580 -22.25 -16.45 -33.61
C ALA A 580 -22.57 -15.06 -34.20
N CYS A 581 -21.72 -14.06 -33.97
CA CYS A 581 -21.82 -12.74 -34.57
C CYS A 581 -21.40 -12.77 -36.05
N VAL A 582 -22.25 -13.32 -36.91
CA VAL A 582 -22.25 -12.99 -38.34
C VAL A 582 -22.86 -11.60 -38.46
N VAL A 583 -22.01 -10.58 -38.57
CA VAL A 583 -22.42 -9.17 -38.55
C VAL A 583 -22.65 -8.64 -39.97
N GLU A 584 -23.49 -9.33 -40.75
CA GLU A 584 -23.98 -8.76 -42.01
C GLU A 584 -24.97 -7.62 -41.72
N THR A 585 -24.49 -6.38 -41.83
CA THR A 585 -25.35 -5.19 -41.67
C THR A 585 -25.86 -4.76 -43.04
N ALA A 586 -27.18 -4.81 -43.23
CA ALA A 586 -27.86 -4.42 -44.46
C ALA A 586 -28.31 -2.95 -44.40
N LEU A 587 -27.74 -2.11 -45.27
CA LEU A 587 -28.09 -0.69 -45.36
C LEU A 587 -28.94 -0.41 -46.62
N GLY A 588 -29.82 0.59 -46.53
CA GLY A 588 -30.65 1.03 -47.66
C GLY A 588 -31.63 -0.03 -48.18
N GLY A 589 -32.20 -0.87 -47.32
CA GLY A 589 -33.13 -1.94 -47.71
C GLY A 589 -32.45 -3.20 -48.27
N GLY A 590 -31.14 -3.36 -48.07
CA GLY A 590 -30.38 -4.57 -48.47
C GLY A 590 -29.44 -4.38 -49.67
N ALA A 591 -29.21 -3.14 -50.12
CA ALA A 591 -28.36 -2.84 -51.26
C ALA A 591 -26.85 -2.98 -50.95
N VAL A 592 -26.44 -2.80 -49.70
CA VAL A 592 -25.05 -2.95 -49.25
C VAL A 592 -25.02 -3.87 -48.03
N ARG A 593 -24.15 -4.89 -48.07
CA ARG A 593 -23.88 -5.80 -46.96
C ARG A 593 -22.44 -5.63 -46.49
N LEU A 594 -22.27 -5.23 -45.24
CA LEU A 594 -20.96 -5.09 -44.61
C LEU A 594 -20.67 -6.33 -43.77
N GLY A 595 -19.48 -6.90 -43.86
CA GLY A 595 -19.06 -8.10 -43.12
C GLY A 595 -18.56 -7.85 -41.69
N ALA A 596 -18.48 -6.59 -41.26
CA ALA A 596 -18.05 -6.18 -39.92
C ALA A 596 -18.90 -4.99 -39.43
N PRO A 597 -19.09 -4.80 -38.10
CA PRO A 597 -19.97 -3.77 -37.54
C PRO A 597 -19.27 -2.42 -37.46
N LEU A 598 -18.75 -1.94 -38.59
CA LEU A 598 -18.13 -0.63 -38.71
C LEU A 598 -19.00 0.24 -39.60
N LEU A 599 -19.56 1.31 -39.03
CA LEU A 599 -20.24 2.37 -39.75
C LEU A 599 -19.28 3.55 -39.88
N ALA A 600 -18.81 3.80 -41.10
CA ALA A 600 -18.16 5.05 -41.45
C ALA A 600 -19.21 6.01 -42.02
N ALA A 601 -19.34 7.20 -41.44
CA ALA A 601 -20.08 8.31 -42.04
C ALA A 601 -19.10 9.44 -42.37
N GLY A 602 -19.39 10.23 -43.42
CA GLY A 602 -18.54 11.37 -43.83
C GLY A 602 -17.74 11.19 -45.13
N LEU A 603 -18.04 10.19 -45.96
CA LEU A 603 -17.33 9.98 -47.23
C LEU A 603 -17.71 10.97 -48.34
N ASP A 604 -18.63 11.90 -48.11
CA ASP A 604 -19.10 12.83 -49.13
C ASP A 604 -17.95 13.70 -49.70
N GLY A 605 -16.90 13.95 -48.92
CA GLY A 605 -15.68 14.68 -49.32
C GLY A 605 -14.47 13.82 -49.72
N ALA A 606 -14.56 12.49 -49.72
CA ALA A 606 -13.42 11.63 -50.05
C ALA A 606 -13.10 11.64 -51.57
N PRO A 607 -11.83 11.39 -51.96
CA PRO A 607 -11.46 11.21 -53.37
C PRO A 607 -12.36 10.16 -54.05
N GLU A 608 -12.67 10.36 -55.33
CA GLU A 608 -13.63 9.52 -56.06
C GLU A 608 -13.27 8.02 -56.02
N GLU A 609 -11.98 7.72 -56.04
CA GLU A 609 -11.43 6.37 -55.93
C GLU A 609 -11.79 5.67 -54.61
N VAL A 610 -11.91 6.43 -53.51
CA VAL A 610 -12.27 5.94 -52.17
C VAL A 610 -13.80 5.83 -52.00
N ARG A 611 -14.57 6.64 -52.74
CA ARG A 611 -16.05 6.55 -52.74
C ARG A 611 -16.58 5.44 -53.64
N ALA A 612 -15.77 5.00 -54.61
CA ALA A 612 -16.15 3.98 -55.59
C ALA A 612 -15.78 2.55 -55.18
N ALA A 613 -14.83 2.39 -54.25
CA ALA A 613 -14.47 1.12 -53.61
C ALA A 613 -15.42 0.80 -52.45
#